data_AF-A0A6D2CBC7-F1
#
_entry.id   AF-A0A6D2CBC7-F1
#
_cell.length_a   1.000
_cell.length_b   1.000
_cell.length_c   1.000
_cell.angle_alpha   90.00
_cell.angle_beta   90.00
_cell.angle_gamma   90.00
#
_symmetry.space_group_name_H-M   'P 1'
#
loop_
_entity.id
_entity.type
_entity.pdbx_description
1 polymer ?
#
loop_
_entity_poly.entity_id
_entity_poly.type
_entity_poly.pdbx_seq_one_letter_code
_entity_poly.pdbx_strand_id
1 'polypeptide(L)'
;MQNLLQNPLQNQVKSFKNSIDLVYIDPPFGTNHIFRLGSTMSASLDSQIAYKDKFSLESYLEFLYYRLVLIKELMSEKGSLYLHIDDKVGHYVKILCDEVFGREHFINDITRI
;
A
#
# COMPACT_ATOMS: atom_id res chain seq x y z
N MET A 1 7.94 -39.30 -28.09
CA MET A 1 6.54 -39.31 -28.55
C MET A 1 5.68 -38.83 -27.38
N GLN A 2 5.56 -37.50 -27.28
CA GLN A 2 4.26 -36.80 -27.28
C GLN A 2 3.53 -36.89 -25.94
N ASN A 3 3.59 -35.79 -25.18
CA ASN A 3 2.44 -35.17 -24.46
C ASN A 3 2.86 -34.36 -23.23
N LEU A 4 3.77 -33.39 -23.42
CA LEU A 4 3.90 -32.25 -22.51
C LEU A 4 3.76 -30.90 -23.24
N LEU A 5 3.31 -30.92 -24.50
CA LEU A 5 3.03 -29.71 -25.32
C LEU A 5 1.55 -29.33 -25.37
N GLN A 6 0.71 -29.79 -24.43
CA GLN A 6 -0.71 -29.43 -24.40
C GLN A 6 -1.11 -28.77 -23.09
N ASN A 7 -0.63 -27.54 -22.89
CA ASN A 7 -1.45 -26.54 -22.20
C ASN A 7 -1.07 -25.10 -22.61
N PRO A 8 -1.57 -24.60 -23.76
CA PRO A 8 -1.33 -23.21 -24.18
C PRO A 8 -1.98 -22.16 -23.27
N LEU A 9 -2.72 -22.57 -22.23
CA LEU A 9 -3.45 -21.69 -21.31
C LEU A 9 -2.67 -21.36 -20.02
N GLN A 10 -1.45 -21.88 -19.82
CA GLN A 10 -0.82 -21.86 -18.49
C GLN A 10 0.21 -20.77 -18.20
N ASN A 11 0.52 -19.79 -19.08
CA ASN A 11 1.37 -18.66 -18.67
C ASN A 11 1.20 -17.42 -19.56
N GLN A 12 0.03 -16.80 -19.55
CA GLN A 12 0.00 -15.34 -19.69
C GLN A 12 -0.05 -14.76 -18.27
N VAL A 13 1.11 -14.64 -17.64
CA VAL A 13 1.23 -13.77 -16.47
C VAL A 13 0.87 -12.37 -16.97
N LYS A 14 -0.35 -11.94 -16.67
CA LYS A 14 -0.79 -10.60 -17.02
C LYS A 14 0.10 -9.63 -16.25
N SER A 15 1.02 -8.99 -16.96
CA SER A 15 1.85 -7.94 -16.37
C SER A 15 0.95 -6.76 -16.07
N PHE A 16 0.90 -6.35 -14.80
CA PHE A 16 0.20 -5.14 -14.38
C PHE A 16 1.10 -3.90 -14.45
N LYS A 17 2.35 -4.05 -14.93
CA LYS A 17 3.29 -2.95 -15.07
C LYS A 17 2.68 -1.84 -15.94
N ASN A 18 2.76 -0.60 -15.47
CA ASN A 18 2.27 0.60 -16.15
C ASN A 18 0.79 0.54 -16.60
N SER A 19 -0.06 -0.18 -15.88
CA SER A 19 -1.44 -0.46 -16.33
C SER A 19 -2.53 -0.07 -15.33
N ILE A 20 -2.16 0.36 -14.13
CA ILE A 20 -3.12 0.70 -13.07
C ILE A 20 -3.39 2.21 -13.07
N ASP A 21 -4.62 2.58 -13.41
CA ASP A 21 -5.05 3.99 -13.45
C ASP A 21 -5.45 4.57 -12.08
N LEU A 22 -5.78 3.71 -11.11
CA LEU A 22 -6.18 4.15 -9.78
C LEU A 22 -5.66 3.19 -8.71
N VAL A 23 -4.96 3.76 -7.73
CA VAL A 23 -4.52 3.08 -6.52
C VAL A 23 -5.11 3.80 -5.32
N TYR A 24 -5.74 3.05 -4.43
CA TYR A 24 -6.15 3.51 -3.11
C TYR A 24 -5.50 2.62 -2.05
N ILE A 25 -4.81 3.22 -1.09
CA ILE A 25 -4.22 2.50 0.04
C ILE A 25 -4.58 3.18 1.36
N ASP A 26 -4.80 2.33 2.37
CA ASP A 26 -5.08 2.71 3.76
C ASP A 26 -4.06 1.98 4.66
N PRO A 27 -2.77 2.42 4.64
CA PRO A 27 -1.74 1.78 5.44
C PRO A 27 -2.03 1.95 6.95
N PRO A 28 -1.41 1.12 7.81
CA PRO A 28 -1.48 1.31 9.25
C PRO A 28 -1.08 2.75 9.65
N PHE A 29 -1.66 3.27 10.73
CA PHE A 29 -1.50 4.68 11.12
C PHE A 29 -0.38 4.90 12.14
N GLY A 30 0.37 3.86 12.52
CA GLY A 30 1.39 3.95 13.58
C GLY A 30 0.78 4.10 14.97
N THR A 31 -0.41 3.55 15.22
CA THR A 31 -1.18 3.78 16.46
C THR A 31 -0.63 3.07 17.70
N ASN A 32 0.44 2.27 17.56
CA ASN A 32 0.99 1.40 18.61
C ASN A 32 0.03 0.32 19.13
N HIS A 33 -0.98 -0.06 18.33
CA HIS A 33 -1.95 -1.10 18.67
C HIS A 33 -1.63 -2.46 18.02
N ILE A 34 -2.16 -3.53 18.62
CA ILE A 34 -2.15 -4.86 18.00
C ILE A 34 -3.57 -5.12 17.51
N PHE A 35 -3.74 -5.18 16.20
CA PHE A 35 -5.01 -5.49 15.57
C PHE A 35 -5.14 -7.01 15.48
N ARG A 36 -6.26 -7.53 15.99
CA ARG A 36 -6.56 -8.96 16.02
C ARG A 36 -7.72 -9.27 15.08
N LEU A 37 -7.77 -10.50 14.60
CA LEU A 37 -8.79 -11.01 13.70
C LEU A 37 -10.11 -11.15 14.48
N GLY A 38 -11.01 -10.21 14.26
CA GLY A 38 -12.33 -10.09 14.91
C GLY A 38 -12.91 -8.74 14.49
N SER A 39 -14.20 -8.71 14.14
CA SER A 39 -14.79 -7.70 13.26
C SER A 39 -14.84 -6.25 13.76
N THR A 40 -14.32 -5.91 14.93
CA THR A 40 -14.15 -4.54 15.46
C THR A 40 -13.13 -4.56 16.60
N MET A 41 -12.83 -3.40 17.20
CA MET A 41 -12.01 -3.17 18.43
C MET A 41 -12.33 -4.07 19.65
N SER A 42 -13.25 -5.02 19.51
CA SER A 42 -13.76 -5.98 20.49
C SER A 42 -13.18 -7.40 20.32
N ALA A 43 -12.14 -7.59 19.50
CA ALA A 43 -11.51 -8.89 19.33
C ALA A 43 -10.92 -9.38 20.66
N SER A 44 -11.23 -10.63 21.03
CA SER A 44 -10.79 -11.22 22.29
C SER A 44 -9.26 -11.33 22.36
N LEU A 45 -8.67 -11.35 23.56
CA LEU A 45 -7.20 -11.45 23.73
C LEU A 45 -6.62 -12.73 23.11
N ASP A 46 -7.44 -13.76 23.05
CA ASP A 46 -7.27 -15.09 22.46
C ASP A 46 -7.44 -15.12 20.93
N SER A 47 -7.93 -14.03 20.31
CA SER A 47 -8.04 -13.93 18.85
C SER A 47 -6.67 -13.81 18.17
N GLN A 48 -6.53 -14.40 16.97
CA GLN A 48 -5.31 -14.37 16.17
C GLN A 48 -4.89 -12.93 15.83
N ILE A 49 -3.59 -12.64 15.79
CA ILE A 49 -3.08 -11.30 15.43
C ILE A 49 -3.22 -11.12 13.92
N ALA A 50 -3.93 -10.08 13.48
CA ALA A 50 -4.04 -9.70 12.07
C ALA A 50 -2.79 -8.92 11.64
N TYR A 51 -2.47 -7.84 12.37
CA TYR A 51 -1.22 -7.10 12.20
C TYR A 51 -0.87 -6.32 13.48
N LYS A 52 0.41 -6.00 13.62
CA LYS A 52 0.92 -5.14 14.70
C LYS A 52 1.22 -3.77 14.12
N ASP A 53 0.51 -2.75 14.58
CA ASP A 53 0.78 -1.37 14.21
C ASP A 53 1.75 -0.72 15.21
N LYS A 54 2.84 -1.43 15.50
CA LYS A 54 3.92 -0.99 16.38
C LYS A 54 5.17 -0.79 15.55
N PHE A 55 5.34 0.43 15.06
CA PHE A 55 6.49 0.83 14.27
C PHE A 55 7.20 2.00 14.97
N SER A 56 8.52 2.05 14.88
CA SER A 56 9.20 3.35 14.98
C SER A 56 8.86 4.16 13.72
N LEU A 57 9.02 5.49 13.78
CA LEU A 57 8.77 6.33 12.61
C LEU A 57 9.62 5.88 11.41
N GLU A 58 10.89 5.56 11.64
CA GLU A 58 11.84 5.12 10.62
C GLU A 58 11.41 3.81 9.98
N SER A 59 11.07 2.80 10.79
CA SER A 59 10.59 1.51 10.29
C SER A 59 9.26 1.63 9.56
N TYR A 60 8.40 2.56 9.97
CA TYR A 60 7.14 2.85 9.29
C TYR A 60 7.36 3.45 7.90
N LEU A 61 8.24 4.45 7.81
CA LEU A 61 8.58 5.10 6.54
C LEU A 61 9.28 4.14 5.58
N GLU A 62 10.21 3.31 6.08
CA GLU A 62 10.86 2.26 5.29
C GLU A 62 9.83 1.23 4.78
N PHE A 63 8.93 0.78 5.65
CA PHE A 63 7.83 -0.11 5.29
C PHE A 63 6.98 0.45 4.14
N LEU A 64 6.66 1.74 4.20
CA LEU A 64 5.83 2.40 3.20
C LEU A 64 6.61 2.66 1.91
N TYR A 65 7.87 3.07 2.01
CA TYR A 65 8.74 3.39 0.86
C TYR A 65 8.80 2.24 -0.15
N TYR A 66 9.13 1.04 0.33
CA TYR A 66 9.23 -0.14 -0.55
C TYR A 66 7.91 -0.43 -1.28
N ARG A 67 6.77 -0.15 -0.66
CA ARG A 67 5.44 -0.34 -1.28
C ARG A 67 5.13 0.74 -2.30
N LEU A 68 5.46 2.00 -1.99
CA LEU A 68 5.26 3.12 -2.91
C LEU A 68 6.09 2.95 -4.19
N VAL A 69 7.34 2.49 -4.09
CA VAL A 69 8.18 2.17 -5.25
C VAL A 69 7.52 1.12 -6.14
N LEU A 70 7.04 0.02 -5.56
CA LEU A 70 6.34 -1.03 -6.32
C LEU A 70 5.04 -0.52 -6.92
N ILE A 71 4.27 0.28 -6.18
CA ILE A 71 3.04 0.92 -6.67
C ILE A 71 3.36 1.77 -7.90
N LYS A 72 4.43 2.59 -7.86
CA LYS A 72 4.85 3.41 -8.99
C LYS A 72 5.14 2.58 -10.25
N GLU A 73 5.77 1.41 -10.11
CA GLU A 73 6.03 0.53 -11.26
C GLU A 73 4.75 -0.07 -11.88
N LEU A 74 3.67 -0.19 -11.09
CA LEU A 74 2.40 -0.75 -11.56
C LEU A 74 1.48 0.32 -12.15
N MET A 75 1.59 1.57 -11.68
CA MET A 75 0.75 2.68 -12.10
C MET A 75 0.98 3.07 -13.56
N SER A 76 -0.10 3.34 -14.28
CA SER A 76 -0.01 3.94 -15.62
C SER A 76 0.51 5.38 -15.52
N GLU A 77 0.99 5.92 -16.64
CA GLU A 77 1.45 7.33 -16.74
C GLU A 77 0.37 8.37 -16.38
N LYS A 78 -0.90 7.96 -16.40
CA LYS A 78 -2.05 8.82 -16.04
C LYS A 78 -2.69 8.39 -14.72
N GLY A 79 -2.07 7.45 -14.03
CA GLY A 79 -2.60 6.86 -12.82
C GLY A 79 -2.61 7.85 -11.65
N SER A 80 -3.54 7.66 -10.73
CA SER A 80 -3.62 8.44 -9.49
C SER A 80 -3.50 7.55 -8.27
N LEU A 81 -2.78 8.05 -7.25
CA LEU A 81 -2.66 7.41 -5.94
C LEU A 81 -3.44 8.24 -4.91
N TYR A 82 -4.32 7.57 -4.18
CA TYR A 82 -4.97 8.10 -2.98
C TYR A 82 -4.42 7.34 -1.78
N LEU A 83 -3.75 8.05 -0.88
CA LEU A 83 -3.15 7.50 0.32
C LEU A 83 -3.87 8.09 1.52
N HIS A 84 -4.63 7.24 2.21
CA HIS A 84 -5.36 7.64 3.41
C HIS A 84 -4.46 7.49 4.63
N ILE A 85 -4.26 8.58 5.39
CA ILE A 85 -3.36 8.61 6.54
C ILE A 85 -3.81 9.63 7.58
N ASP A 86 -3.29 9.47 8.80
CA ASP A 86 -3.52 10.33 9.96
C ASP A 86 -2.44 11.43 10.04
N ASP A 87 -2.79 12.53 10.70
CA ASP A 87 -1.95 13.73 10.80
C ASP A 87 -0.59 13.48 11.49
N LYS A 88 -0.51 12.48 12.38
CA LYS A 88 0.72 12.11 13.11
C LYS A 88 1.89 11.76 12.19
N VAL A 89 1.62 11.14 11.05
CA VAL A 89 2.66 10.69 10.09
C VAL A 89 2.50 11.29 8.70
N GLY A 90 1.37 11.93 8.41
CA GLY A 90 1.02 12.43 7.08
C GLY A 90 2.08 13.33 6.44
N HIS A 91 2.71 14.24 7.20
CA HIS A 91 3.77 15.11 6.67
C HIS A 91 5.03 14.34 6.23
N TYR A 92 5.42 13.31 6.97
CA TYR A 92 6.56 12.46 6.59
C TYR A 92 6.23 11.59 5.38
N VAL A 93 5.02 11.04 5.35
CA VAL A 93 4.51 10.27 4.20
C VAL A 93 4.44 11.15 2.95
N LYS A 94 4.05 12.42 3.08
CA LYS A 94 4.07 13.37 1.96
C LYS A 94 5.49 13.54 1.40
N ILE A 95 6.50 13.74 2.25
CA ILE A 95 7.89 13.85 1.80
C ILE A 95 8.34 12.59 1.07
N LEU A 96 7.93 11.41 1.58
CA LEU A 96 8.21 10.14 0.93
C LEU A 96 7.53 10.03 -0.45
N CYS A 97 6.29 10.51 -0.58
CA CYS A 97 5.60 10.57 -1.85
C CYS A 97 6.27 11.55 -2.83
N ASP A 98 6.77 12.71 -2.36
CA ASP A 98 7.56 13.62 -3.19
C ASP A 98 8.81 12.92 -3.75
N GLU A 99 9.50 12.11 -2.93
CA GLU A 99 10.69 11.36 -3.35
C GLU A 99 10.35 10.28 -4.39
N VAL A 100 9.29 9.50 -4.14
CA VAL A 100 8.93 8.38 -5.01
C VAL A 100 8.26 8.86 -6.29
N PHE A 101 7.28 9.76 -6.21
CA PHE A 101 6.44 10.15 -7.35
C PHE A 101 6.86 11.47 -8.00
N GLY A 102 7.66 12.31 -7.34
CA GLY A 102 7.98 13.66 -7.79
C GLY A 102 7.04 14.69 -7.16
N ARG A 103 7.60 15.75 -6.59
CA ARG A 103 6.85 16.82 -5.90
C ARG A 103 5.84 17.52 -6.81
N GLU A 104 6.17 17.66 -8.09
CA GLU A 104 5.36 18.28 -9.12
C GLU A 104 4.06 17.51 -9.44
N HIS A 105 3.99 16.23 -9.07
CA HIS A 105 2.82 15.39 -9.27
C HIS A 105 1.86 15.40 -8.07
N PHE A 106 2.20 16.13 -7.00
CA PHE A 106 1.27 16.31 -5.88
C PHE A 106 0.09 17.19 -6.28
N ILE A 107 -1.13 16.68 -6.08
CA ILE A 107 -2.36 17.38 -6.45
C ILE A 107 -2.97 18.13 -5.27
N ASN A 108 -3.30 17.44 -4.18
CA ASN A 108 -3.95 18.03 -3.01
C ASN A 108 -3.97 17.11 -1.79
N ASP A 109 -4.28 17.70 -0.62
CA ASP A 109 -4.69 16.99 0.60
C ASP A 109 -6.20 17.14 0.80
N ILE A 110 -6.86 16.08 1.31
CA ILE A 110 -8.30 16.06 1.60
C ILE A 110 -8.49 15.80 3.10
N THR A 111 -9.11 16.74 3.80
CA THR A 111 -9.44 16.61 5.23
C THR A 111 -10.95 16.44 5.42
N ARG A 112 -11.34 15.64 6.42
CA ARG A 112 -12.75 15.51 6.82
C ARG A 112 -13.23 16.77 7.54
N ILE A 113 -14.46 17.20 7.27
CA ILE A 113 -15.18 18.28 7.97
C ILE A 113 -16.08 17.66 9.05
#